data_AF-A0A0P7VQI7-F1
#
_entry.id   AF-A0A0P7VQI7-F1
#
_cell.length_a   1.000
_cell.length_b   1.000
_cell.length_c   1.000
_cell.angle_alpha   90.00
_cell.angle_beta   90.00
_cell.angle_gamma   90.00
#
_symmetry.space_group_name_H-M   'P 1'
#
loop_
_entity.id
_entity.type
_entity.pdbx_description
1 polymer ?
#
loop_
_entity_poly.entity_id
_entity_poly.type
_entity_poly.pdbx_seq_one_letter_code
_entity_poly.pdbx_strand_id
1 'polypeptide(L)'
;MSEVNRSLGELPTDSWMSHLPEALQEVPLFHLAIPGSHNTVTYCLDKSIRSPVDLTQPDVLKKLDKYMKPVVRPFVHKWAVTQGSNIKQQLDSGVRYCDLRIARRPRNHSKDLYFYHGVYTTVTVETVLKEIREWLDAHPREVVILSFSHFQDLDEELHNLLVETTKNVFVSKLCPRTESVTLRNLWNKGYQVIVSYEHGIVSFHDHLWMHIPYWWANKCKAEALVEEFERRKGRGRPDGFFVAGINLTEDLKYICSHPTESLKDLVMSTYPVLLRWVEAQRPGPSGGCINIVAGDFVAESRLAQTVISLNEHLLNK
;
A
#
# COMPACT_ATOMS: atom_id res chain seq x y z
N MET A 1 38.17 1.79 13.03
CA MET A 1 37.47 3.06 12.77
C MET A 1 36.03 2.83 13.11
N SER A 2 35.51 3.53 14.11
CA SER A 2 34.14 3.38 14.61
C SER A 2 33.15 3.70 13.48
N GLU A 3 32.40 2.70 13.02
CA GLU A 3 31.14 2.96 12.32
C GLU A 3 30.31 3.82 13.27
N VAL A 4 30.07 5.07 12.89
CA VAL A 4 29.03 5.88 13.51
C VAL A 4 27.76 5.07 13.27
N ASN A 5 27.17 4.52 14.33
CA ASN A 5 25.87 3.81 14.28
C ASN A 5 24.81 4.81 13.80
N ARG A 6 24.71 4.96 12.48
CA ARG A 6 23.71 5.80 11.84
C ARG A 6 22.37 5.14 12.09
N SER A 7 21.41 5.91 12.59
CA SER A 7 20.05 5.41 12.77
C SER A 7 19.51 4.90 11.43
N LEU A 8 18.81 3.76 11.44
CA LEU A 8 18.23 3.19 10.23
C LEU A 8 17.20 4.14 9.60
N GLY A 9 16.58 5.02 10.40
CA GLY A 9 15.67 6.06 9.92
C GLY A 9 16.35 7.18 9.10
N GLU A 10 17.68 7.27 9.13
CA GLU A 10 18.47 8.25 8.39
C GLU A 10 19.09 7.68 7.10
N LEU A 11 18.82 6.41 6.78
CA LEU A 11 19.28 5.79 5.54
C LEU A 11 18.64 6.48 4.32
N PRO A 12 19.30 6.43 3.14
CA PRO A 12 18.68 6.86 1.90
C PRO A 12 17.38 6.08 1.65
N THR A 13 16.25 6.77 1.55
CA THR A 13 14.94 6.13 1.49
C THR A 13 14.69 5.40 0.18
N ASP A 14 15.29 5.84 -0.92
CA ASP A 14 15.20 5.18 -2.23
C ASP A 14 15.89 3.80 -2.25
N SER A 15 16.79 3.53 -1.31
CA SER A 15 17.66 2.36 -1.32
C SER A 15 17.88 1.76 0.08
N TRP A 16 16.94 1.95 0.99
CA TRP A 16 17.12 1.63 2.41
C TRP A 16 17.32 0.13 2.65
N MET A 17 16.67 -0.76 1.90
CA MET A 17 16.84 -2.21 2.08
C MET A 17 18.28 -2.62 1.76
N SER A 18 18.88 -2.02 0.73
CA SER A 18 20.26 -2.26 0.33
C SER A 18 21.32 -1.81 1.35
N HIS A 19 20.94 -0.91 2.26
CA HIS A 19 21.80 -0.36 3.30
C HIS A 19 21.56 -0.99 4.69
N LEU A 20 20.61 -1.93 4.82
CA LEU A 20 20.42 -2.63 6.09
C LEU A 20 21.66 -3.46 6.45
N PRO A 21 22.04 -3.54 7.75
CA PRO A 21 23.12 -4.42 8.19
C PRO A 21 22.86 -5.90 7.85
N GLU A 22 23.93 -6.68 7.68
CA GLU A 22 23.83 -8.10 7.28
C GLU A 22 22.92 -8.92 8.19
N ALA A 23 22.93 -8.64 9.49
CA ALA A 23 22.06 -9.30 10.47
C ALA A 23 20.56 -9.16 10.13
N LEU A 24 20.14 -8.04 9.55
CA LEU A 24 18.75 -7.81 9.12
C LEU A 24 18.46 -8.37 7.73
N GLN A 25 19.48 -8.59 6.89
CA GLN A 25 19.30 -9.15 5.55
C GLN A 25 18.86 -10.62 5.59
N GLU A 26 19.18 -11.32 6.67
CA GLU A 26 18.74 -12.71 6.93
C GLU A 26 17.40 -12.81 7.66
N VAL A 27 16.86 -11.68 8.16
CA VAL A 27 15.55 -11.67 8.82
C VAL A 27 14.46 -11.88 7.75
N PRO A 28 13.48 -12.78 7.98
CA PRO A 28 12.34 -12.90 7.08
C PRO A 28 11.62 -11.56 6.93
N LEU A 29 11.24 -11.18 5.71
CA LEU A 29 10.60 -9.89 5.41
C LEU A 29 9.31 -9.67 6.21
N PHE A 30 8.57 -10.74 6.51
CA PHE A 30 7.39 -10.66 7.37
C PHE A 30 7.71 -10.41 8.86
N HIS A 31 8.97 -10.42 9.26
CA HIS A 31 9.46 -10.02 10.57
C HIS A 31 10.16 -8.66 10.58
N LEU A 32 10.36 -8.01 9.43
CA LEU A 32 10.83 -6.63 9.33
C LEU A 32 9.67 -5.64 9.47
N ALA A 33 9.97 -4.40 9.83
CA ALA A 33 9.07 -3.27 9.67
C ALA A 33 9.21 -2.70 8.25
N ILE A 34 8.11 -2.66 7.49
CA ILE A 34 8.11 -2.25 6.08
C ILE A 34 7.09 -1.12 5.86
N PRO A 35 7.49 0.04 5.33
CA PRO A 35 6.55 1.12 5.02
C PRO A 35 5.73 0.80 3.77
N GLY A 36 4.44 1.12 3.83
CA GLY A 36 3.48 0.91 2.76
C GLY A 36 2.63 2.13 2.44
N SER A 37 2.02 2.14 1.26
CA SER A 37 1.00 3.13 0.88
C SER A 37 -0.37 2.45 0.75
N HIS A 38 -1.37 3.05 1.38
CA HIS A 38 -2.77 2.69 1.22
C HIS A 38 -3.33 3.35 -0.04
N ASN A 39 -4.12 2.59 -0.83
CA ASN A 39 -4.68 3.05 -2.09
C ASN A 39 -3.64 3.77 -2.98
N THR A 40 -2.54 3.07 -3.25
CA THR A 40 -1.29 3.61 -3.80
C THR A 40 -1.45 4.56 -4.99
N VAL A 41 -2.38 4.26 -5.90
CA VAL A 41 -2.46 4.90 -7.23
C VAL A 41 -3.52 6.01 -7.31
N THR A 42 -4.03 6.51 -6.17
CA THR A 42 -5.05 7.56 -6.17
C THR A 42 -4.53 8.95 -6.59
N TYR A 43 -3.22 9.12 -6.79
CA TYR A 43 -2.61 10.37 -7.28
C TYR A 43 -3.07 10.78 -8.69
N CYS A 44 -3.58 9.83 -9.48
CA CYS A 44 -4.01 10.06 -10.86
C CYS A 44 -5.49 9.69 -11.10
N LEU A 45 -6.34 9.86 -10.08
CA LEU A 45 -7.79 9.73 -10.24
C LEU A 45 -8.31 10.68 -11.33
N ASP A 46 -9.20 10.17 -12.20
CA ASP A 46 -9.81 10.90 -13.29
C ASP A 46 -10.84 11.91 -12.76
N LYS A 47 -10.41 13.18 -12.75
CA LYS A 47 -11.20 14.33 -12.27
C LYS A 47 -12.24 14.81 -13.29
N SER A 48 -12.37 14.14 -14.43
CA SER A 48 -13.40 14.47 -15.42
C SER A 48 -14.79 14.17 -14.89
N ILE A 49 -15.74 15.06 -15.18
CA ILE A 49 -17.17 14.86 -14.91
C ILE A 49 -17.77 13.65 -15.66
N ARG A 50 -17.05 13.17 -16.67
CA ARG A 50 -17.40 11.97 -17.46
C ARG A 50 -16.89 10.69 -16.81
N SER A 51 -15.96 10.76 -15.86
CA SER A 51 -15.43 9.61 -15.15
C SER A 51 -16.56 8.88 -14.41
N PRO A 52 -16.71 7.55 -14.57
CA PRO A 52 -17.72 6.82 -13.81
C PRO A 52 -17.43 6.88 -12.31
N VAL A 53 -18.49 6.89 -11.50
CA VAL A 53 -18.37 6.67 -10.06
C VAL A 53 -18.13 5.18 -9.85
N ASP A 54 -17.21 4.86 -8.95
CA ASP A 54 -16.95 3.52 -8.43
C ASP A 54 -18.25 2.82 -7.98
N LEU A 55 -18.38 1.52 -8.27
CA LEU A 55 -19.60 0.76 -8.04
C LEU A 55 -19.84 0.46 -6.54
N THR A 56 -18.82 0.60 -5.70
CA THR A 56 -18.91 0.42 -4.25
C THR A 56 -19.48 1.63 -3.51
N GLN A 57 -19.61 2.78 -4.19
CA GLN A 57 -20.10 4.01 -3.57
C GLN A 57 -21.57 3.91 -3.13
N PRO A 58 -21.98 4.61 -2.04
CA PRO A 58 -23.36 4.58 -1.57
C PRO A 58 -24.37 5.03 -2.63
N ASP A 59 -25.56 4.42 -2.66
CA ASP A 59 -26.61 4.76 -3.64
C ASP A 59 -27.02 6.22 -3.61
N VAL A 60 -27.00 6.83 -2.42
CA VAL A 60 -27.25 8.26 -2.26
C VAL A 60 -26.22 9.07 -3.03
N LEU A 61 -24.93 8.72 -2.93
CA LEU A 61 -23.86 9.39 -3.66
C LEU A 61 -23.97 9.15 -5.17
N LYS A 62 -24.28 7.91 -5.60
CA LYS A 62 -24.51 7.59 -7.02
C LYS A 62 -25.67 8.39 -7.61
N LYS A 63 -26.77 8.54 -6.87
CA LYS A 63 -27.92 9.37 -7.26
C LYS A 63 -27.54 10.84 -7.29
N LEU A 64 -26.87 11.34 -6.25
CA LEU A 64 -26.45 12.74 -6.16
C LEU A 64 -25.50 13.10 -7.31
N ASP A 65 -24.54 12.23 -7.61
CA ASP A 65 -23.66 12.38 -8.76
C ASP A 65 -24.45 12.46 -10.06
N LYS A 66 -25.41 11.56 -10.29
CA LYS A 66 -26.21 11.55 -11.53
C LYS A 66 -26.86 12.91 -11.85
N TYR A 67 -27.31 13.65 -10.84
CA TYR A 67 -28.07 14.90 -11.03
C TYR A 67 -27.28 16.17 -10.72
N MET A 68 -26.21 16.12 -9.91
CA MET A 68 -25.49 17.30 -9.40
C MET A 68 -23.96 17.19 -9.52
N LYS A 69 -23.46 16.58 -10.60
CA LYS A 69 -22.01 16.36 -10.81
C LYS A 69 -21.10 17.57 -10.53
N PRO A 70 -21.39 18.80 -11.01
CA PRO A 70 -20.49 19.94 -10.78
C PRO A 70 -20.33 20.29 -9.29
N VAL A 71 -21.34 19.96 -8.49
CA VAL A 71 -21.33 20.19 -7.03
C VAL A 71 -20.63 19.03 -6.32
N VAL A 72 -20.99 17.78 -6.64
CA VAL A 72 -20.55 16.59 -5.91
C VAL A 72 -19.11 16.20 -6.20
N ARG A 73 -18.68 16.31 -7.46
CA ARG A 73 -17.37 15.80 -7.89
C ARG A 73 -16.18 16.47 -7.20
N PRO A 74 -16.13 17.80 -7.05
CA PRO A 74 -15.07 18.44 -6.27
C PRO A 74 -14.94 17.84 -4.86
N PHE A 75 -16.04 17.54 -4.17
CA PHE A 75 -16.00 16.90 -2.85
C PHE A 75 -15.50 15.46 -2.95
N VAL A 76 -16.03 14.64 -3.86
CA VAL A 76 -15.58 13.25 -4.05
C VAL A 76 -14.06 13.21 -4.29
N HIS A 77 -13.54 14.05 -5.17
CA HIS A 77 -12.10 14.07 -5.45
C HIS A 77 -11.25 14.50 -4.24
N LYS A 78 -11.78 15.40 -3.42
CA LYS A 78 -11.10 15.91 -2.23
C LYS A 78 -10.94 14.87 -1.12
N TRP A 79 -11.87 13.91 -1.08
CA TRP A 79 -11.88 12.81 -0.10
C TRP A 79 -11.38 11.48 -0.68
N ALA A 80 -11.37 11.31 -2.00
CA ALA A 80 -10.92 10.08 -2.65
C ALA A 80 -9.40 9.98 -2.84
N VAL A 81 -8.68 11.10 -2.90
CA VAL A 81 -7.22 11.05 -3.11
C VAL A 81 -6.54 10.72 -1.78
N THR A 82 -5.83 9.60 -1.73
CA THR A 82 -5.04 9.16 -0.58
C THR A 82 -3.54 9.39 -0.77
N GLN A 83 -3.06 9.55 -2.01
CA GLN A 83 -1.66 9.82 -2.31
C GLN A 83 -1.54 11.02 -3.24
N GLY A 84 -0.65 11.97 -2.91
CA GLY A 84 -0.33 13.10 -3.77
C GLY A 84 0.82 12.84 -4.76
N SER A 85 1.71 11.92 -4.41
CA SER A 85 2.92 11.59 -5.17
C SER A 85 2.69 10.39 -6.10
N ASN A 86 3.37 10.38 -7.25
CA ASN A 86 3.32 9.25 -8.17
C ASN A 86 4.04 8.01 -7.61
N ILE A 87 3.91 6.86 -8.28
CA ILE A 87 4.45 5.59 -7.78
C ILE A 87 5.97 5.64 -7.57
N LYS A 88 6.75 6.21 -8.49
CA LYS A 88 8.22 6.31 -8.35
C LYS A 88 8.59 7.19 -7.17
N GLN A 89 7.94 8.34 -7.01
CA GLN A 89 8.15 9.22 -5.86
C GLN A 89 7.81 8.56 -4.52
N GLN A 90 6.76 7.73 -4.48
CA GLN A 90 6.44 6.93 -3.30
C GLN A 90 7.56 5.91 -2.99
N LEU A 91 8.07 5.21 -4.00
CA LEU A 91 9.19 4.29 -3.85
C LEU A 91 10.49 5.00 -3.42
N ASP A 92 10.79 6.17 -4.00
CA ASP A 92 11.91 7.03 -3.61
C ASP A 92 11.79 7.50 -2.15
N SER A 93 10.56 7.71 -1.68
CA SER A 93 10.27 8.05 -0.28
C SER A 93 10.36 6.88 0.70
N GLY A 94 10.66 5.66 0.22
CA GLY A 94 10.92 4.48 1.04
C GLY A 94 9.83 3.42 1.04
N VAL A 95 8.68 3.67 0.40
CA VAL A 95 7.57 2.70 0.31
C VAL A 95 8.03 1.41 -0.36
N ARG A 96 7.69 0.26 0.25
CA ARG A 96 7.96 -1.08 -0.31
C ARG A 96 6.74 -1.99 -0.27
N TYR A 97 5.59 -1.50 0.20
CA TYR A 97 4.30 -2.17 0.06
C TYR A 97 3.30 -1.25 -0.63
N CYS A 98 2.64 -1.75 -1.68
CA CYS A 98 1.65 -1.02 -2.44
C CYS A 98 0.29 -1.73 -2.33
N ASP A 99 -0.70 -1.07 -1.71
CA ASP A 99 -2.11 -1.49 -1.77
C ASP A 99 -2.73 -1.08 -3.11
N LEU A 100 -3.20 -2.05 -3.89
CA LEU A 100 -3.59 -1.89 -5.28
C LEU A 100 -4.99 -2.48 -5.52
N ARG A 101 -5.99 -1.61 -5.48
CA ARG A 101 -7.38 -1.94 -5.80
C ARG A 101 -7.62 -1.90 -7.29
N ILE A 102 -8.10 -3.00 -7.88
CA ILE A 102 -8.15 -3.15 -9.35
C ILE A 102 -9.59 -3.27 -9.82
N ALA A 103 -9.93 -2.56 -10.89
CA ALA A 103 -11.24 -2.60 -11.50
C ALA A 103 -11.19 -2.51 -13.02
N ARG A 104 -12.24 -3.04 -13.65
CA ARG A 104 -12.58 -2.67 -15.03
C ARG A 104 -13.42 -1.40 -15.03
N ARG A 105 -13.11 -0.46 -15.93
CA ARG A 105 -13.94 0.74 -16.13
C ARG A 105 -15.29 0.36 -16.77
N PRO A 106 -16.43 0.81 -16.21
CA PRO A 106 -17.75 0.55 -16.79
C PRO A 106 -17.86 1.11 -18.21
N ARG A 107 -18.57 0.40 -19.09
CA ARG A 107 -18.82 0.79 -20.49
C ARG A 107 -17.57 0.98 -21.34
N ASN A 108 -16.41 0.57 -20.84
CA ASN A 108 -15.22 0.42 -21.66
C ASN A 108 -15.25 -0.96 -22.32
N HIS A 109 -15.13 -1.00 -23.65
CA HIS A 109 -15.02 -2.24 -24.40
C HIS A 109 -13.60 -2.80 -24.44
N SER A 110 -12.59 -2.03 -23.98
CA SER A 110 -11.24 -2.56 -23.80
C SER A 110 -11.16 -3.44 -22.55
N LYS A 111 -10.19 -4.37 -22.58
CA LYS A 111 -9.83 -5.22 -21.43
C LYS A 111 -8.89 -4.50 -20.45
N ASP A 112 -8.70 -3.19 -20.60
CA ASP A 112 -7.79 -2.44 -19.76
C ASP A 112 -8.31 -2.40 -18.33
N LEU A 113 -7.40 -2.71 -17.41
CA LEU A 113 -7.63 -2.63 -15.97
C LEU A 113 -7.09 -1.31 -15.43
N TYR A 114 -7.80 -0.77 -14.46
CA TYR A 114 -7.50 0.52 -13.82
C TYR A 114 -7.51 0.34 -12.31
N PHE A 115 -6.99 1.34 -11.61
CA PHE A 115 -7.18 1.46 -10.18
C PHE A 115 -8.39 2.35 -9.88
N TYR A 116 -8.91 2.26 -8.67
CA TYR A 116 -10.08 3.05 -8.29
C TYR A 116 -10.12 3.35 -6.79
N HIS A 117 -10.74 4.48 -6.46
CA HIS A 117 -11.21 4.84 -5.13
C HIS A 117 -12.21 5.99 -5.30
N GLY A 118 -13.51 5.71 -5.20
CA GLY A 118 -14.58 6.68 -5.52
C GLY A 118 -14.75 6.98 -7.02
N VAL A 119 -13.66 7.12 -7.75
CA VAL A 119 -13.57 7.20 -9.23
C VAL A 119 -12.38 6.37 -9.71
N TYR A 120 -12.17 6.28 -11.03
CA TYR A 120 -11.11 5.47 -11.64
C TYR A 120 -9.86 6.29 -11.97
N THR A 121 -8.69 5.67 -12.00
CA THR A 121 -7.44 6.29 -12.46
C THR A 121 -7.43 6.54 -13.95
N THR A 122 -6.69 7.56 -14.41
CA THR A 122 -6.48 7.82 -15.85
C THR A 122 -5.46 6.86 -16.48
N VAL A 123 -4.58 6.27 -15.67
CA VAL A 123 -3.56 5.31 -16.11
C VAL A 123 -4.01 3.88 -15.84
N THR A 124 -3.54 2.94 -16.66
CA THR A 124 -3.85 1.51 -16.53
C THR A 124 -2.96 0.84 -15.49
N VAL A 125 -3.36 -0.35 -15.05
CA VAL A 125 -2.55 -1.21 -14.17
C VAL A 125 -1.21 -1.51 -14.82
N GLU A 126 -1.19 -1.91 -16.09
CA GLU A 126 0.05 -2.24 -16.81
C GLU A 126 1.04 -1.07 -16.83
N THR A 127 0.58 0.16 -17.06
CA THR A 127 1.44 1.35 -17.03
C THR A 127 2.16 1.50 -15.69
N VAL A 128 1.42 1.37 -14.58
CA VAL A 128 2.02 1.50 -13.24
C VAL A 128 2.96 0.35 -12.92
N LEU A 129 2.63 -0.89 -13.32
CA LEU A 129 3.55 -2.02 -13.15
C LEU A 129 4.86 -1.80 -13.92
N LYS A 130 4.80 -1.23 -15.13
CA LYS A 130 5.99 -0.88 -15.91
C LYS A 130 6.82 0.23 -15.24
N GLU A 131 6.18 1.24 -14.65
CA GLU A 131 6.86 2.28 -13.88
C GLU A 131 7.59 1.70 -12.65
N ILE A 132 6.96 0.76 -11.94
CA ILE A 132 7.59 0.03 -10.82
C ILE A 132 8.76 -0.81 -11.33
N ARG A 133 8.59 -1.53 -12.45
CA ARG A 133 9.66 -2.32 -13.07
C ARG A 133 10.88 -1.46 -13.41
N GLU A 134 10.66 -0.32 -14.05
CA GLU A 134 11.73 0.62 -14.41
C GLU A 134 12.47 1.12 -13.16
N TRP A 135 11.73 1.45 -12.09
CA TRP A 135 12.33 1.83 -10.83
C TRP A 135 13.18 0.69 -10.22
N LEU A 136 12.68 -0.55 -10.24
CA LEU A 136 13.41 -1.72 -9.75
C LEU A 136 14.66 -2.06 -10.58
N ASP A 137 14.68 -1.72 -11.87
CA ASP A 137 15.87 -1.87 -12.71
C ASP A 137 16.99 -0.89 -12.28
N ALA A 138 16.63 0.29 -11.77
CA ALA A 138 17.58 1.23 -11.17
C ALA A 138 17.97 0.89 -9.71
N HIS A 139 17.17 0.06 -9.02
CA HIS A 139 17.33 -0.27 -7.60
C HIS A 139 17.41 -1.80 -7.37
N PRO A 140 18.48 -2.48 -7.82
CA PRO A 140 18.54 -3.95 -7.90
C PRO A 140 18.47 -4.68 -6.55
N ARG A 141 18.68 -3.98 -5.43
CA ARG A 141 18.62 -4.55 -4.06
C ARG A 141 17.37 -4.13 -3.28
N GLU A 142 16.40 -3.51 -3.95
CA GLU A 142 15.12 -3.17 -3.35
C GLU A 142 14.06 -4.21 -3.74
N VAL A 143 13.16 -4.51 -2.81
CA VAL A 143 12.08 -5.48 -2.97
C VAL A 143 10.74 -4.80 -2.72
N VAL A 144 9.80 -4.94 -3.64
CA VAL A 144 8.45 -4.35 -3.55
C VAL A 144 7.38 -5.44 -3.42
N ILE A 145 6.45 -5.22 -2.51
CA ILE A 145 5.27 -6.06 -2.27
C ILE A 145 4.07 -5.37 -2.92
N LEU A 146 3.46 -6.04 -3.90
CA LEU A 146 2.26 -5.58 -4.60
C LEU A 146 1.06 -6.36 -4.10
N SER A 147 0.06 -5.67 -3.53
CA SER A 147 -1.14 -6.30 -2.99
C SER A 147 -2.33 -6.02 -3.89
N PHE A 148 -2.68 -6.98 -4.75
CA PHE A 148 -3.85 -6.89 -5.62
C PHE A 148 -5.09 -7.37 -4.87
N SER A 149 -6.03 -6.46 -4.64
CA SER A 149 -7.20 -6.67 -3.78
C SER A 149 -8.43 -5.95 -4.33
N HIS A 150 -9.57 -6.16 -3.67
CA HIS A 150 -10.81 -5.41 -3.92
C HIS A 150 -11.20 -5.36 -5.41
N PHE A 151 -11.12 -6.51 -6.08
CA PHE A 151 -11.39 -6.59 -7.52
C PHE A 151 -12.84 -6.20 -7.84
N GLN A 152 -13.03 -5.29 -8.79
CA GLN A 152 -14.35 -4.84 -9.20
C GLN A 152 -14.60 -5.07 -10.69
N ASP A 153 -15.60 -5.89 -11.00
CA ASP A 153 -16.01 -6.20 -12.38
C ASP A 153 -14.90 -6.88 -13.21
N LEU A 154 -14.14 -7.77 -12.56
CA LEU A 154 -13.20 -8.70 -13.18
C LEU A 154 -13.84 -10.09 -13.23
N ASP A 155 -13.92 -10.66 -14.42
CA ASP A 155 -14.23 -12.07 -14.63
C ASP A 155 -12.94 -12.91 -14.65
N GLU A 156 -13.07 -14.23 -14.84
CA GLU A 156 -11.92 -15.14 -14.92
C GLU A 156 -10.94 -14.77 -16.03
N GLU A 157 -11.42 -14.27 -17.18
CA GLU A 157 -10.56 -13.85 -18.28
C GLU A 157 -9.69 -12.67 -17.89
N LEU A 158 -10.27 -11.66 -17.24
CA LEU A 158 -9.56 -10.47 -16.78
C LEU A 158 -8.60 -10.77 -15.62
N HIS A 159 -8.94 -11.73 -14.75
CA HIS A 159 -8.01 -12.22 -13.74
C HIS A 159 -6.78 -12.88 -14.38
N ASN A 160 -6.98 -13.77 -15.37
CA ASN A 160 -5.89 -14.40 -16.11
C ASN A 160 -5.03 -13.35 -16.85
N LEU A 161 -5.68 -12.38 -17.50
CA LEU A 161 -5.00 -11.27 -18.17
C LEU A 161 -4.10 -10.50 -17.20
N LEU A 162 -4.61 -10.11 -16.02
CA LEU A 162 -3.82 -9.39 -15.02
C LEU A 162 -2.59 -10.20 -14.57
N VAL A 163 -2.76 -11.50 -14.34
CA VAL A 163 -1.65 -12.39 -13.96
C VAL A 163 -0.62 -12.47 -15.08
N GLU A 164 -1.04 -12.65 -16.32
CA GLU A 164 -0.16 -12.69 -17.48
C GLU A 164 0.59 -11.37 -17.68
N THR A 165 -0.11 -10.23 -17.61
CA THR A 165 0.50 -8.90 -17.64
C THR A 165 1.57 -8.77 -16.55
N THR A 166 1.29 -9.21 -15.33
CA THR A 166 2.23 -9.14 -14.19
C THR A 166 3.47 -10.00 -14.45
N LYS A 167 3.31 -11.22 -14.96
CA LYS A 167 4.42 -12.09 -15.38
C LYS A 167 5.28 -11.44 -16.46
N ASN A 168 4.64 -10.86 -17.48
CA ASN A 168 5.33 -10.28 -18.62
C ASN A 168 6.11 -9.01 -18.22
N VAL A 169 5.59 -8.23 -17.28
CA VAL A 169 6.26 -7.00 -16.81
C VAL A 169 7.46 -7.31 -15.91
N PHE A 170 7.32 -8.23 -14.95
CA PHE A 170 8.37 -8.46 -13.95
C PHE A 170 9.30 -9.64 -14.28
N VAL A 171 8.86 -10.58 -15.11
CA VAL A 171 9.65 -11.71 -15.62
C VAL A 171 10.38 -12.42 -14.48
N SER A 172 11.71 -12.44 -14.49
CA SER A 172 12.55 -13.11 -13.51
C SER A 172 12.57 -12.43 -12.13
N LYS A 173 12.03 -11.22 -12.00
CA LYS A 173 11.98 -10.50 -10.71
C LYS A 173 10.87 -11.00 -9.79
N LEU A 174 9.91 -11.79 -10.28
CA LEU A 174 8.81 -12.31 -9.46
C LEU A 174 9.30 -13.41 -8.52
N CYS A 175 9.04 -13.23 -7.23
CA CYS A 175 9.32 -14.20 -6.18
C CYS A 175 8.21 -15.26 -6.09
N PRO A 176 8.51 -16.55 -6.31
CA PRO A 176 7.58 -17.65 -6.03
C PRO A 176 7.17 -17.72 -4.55
N ARG A 177 5.94 -18.18 -4.28
CA ARG A 177 5.35 -18.40 -2.94
C ARG A 177 6.15 -19.38 -2.08
N THR A 178 6.84 -20.32 -2.71
CA THR A 178 7.62 -21.37 -2.03
C THR A 178 8.96 -20.88 -1.52
N GLU A 179 9.34 -19.64 -1.84
CA GLU A 179 10.64 -19.08 -1.47
C GLU A 179 10.69 -18.60 -0.02
N SER A 180 11.88 -18.75 0.58
CA SER A 180 12.21 -18.06 1.82
C SER A 180 12.43 -16.58 1.52
N VAL A 181 11.58 -15.71 2.07
CA VAL A 181 11.60 -14.27 1.79
C VAL A 181 12.52 -13.53 2.76
N THR A 182 13.84 -13.75 2.67
CA THR A 182 14.86 -12.88 3.28
C THR A 182 15.48 -11.98 2.21
N LEU A 183 15.95 -10.78 2.56
CA LEU A 183 16.58 -9.89 1.57
C LEU A 183 17.77 -10.58 0.89
N ARG A 184 18.61 -11.28 1.67
CA ARG A 184 19.74 -12.05 1.14
C ARG A 184 19.31 -13.05 0.07
N ASN A 185 18.30 -13.88 0.36
CA ASN A 185 17.86 -14.91 -0.57
C ASN A 185 17.25 -14.30 -1.83
N LEU A 186 16.43 -13.25 -1.68
CA LEU A 186 15.80 -12.58 -2.81
C LEU A 186 16.84 -11.95 -3.74
N TRP A 187 17.84 -11.25 -3.20
CA TRP A 187 18.92 -10.68 -4.01
C TRP A 187 19.75 -11.76 -4.72
N ASN A 188 20.10 -12.84 -4.02
CA ASN A 188 20.87 -13.94 -4.62
C ASN A 188 20.13 -14.61 -5.78
N LYS A 189 18.80 -14.66 -5.73
CA LYS A 189 17.94 -15.24 -6.78
C LYS A 189 17.49 -14.21 -7.83
N GLY A 190 17.81 -12.93 -7.64
CA GLY A 190 17.36 -11.84 -8.53
C GLY A 190 15.87 -11.51 -8.41
N TYR A 191 15.21 -11.93 -7.33
CA TYR A 191 13.82 -11.59 -7.05
C TYR A 191 13.71 -10.21 -6.40
N GLN A 192 12.75 -9.43 -6.87
CA GLN A 192 12.47 -8.08 -6.38
C GLN A 192 10.98 -7.81 -6.17
N VAL A 193 10.08 -8.70 -6.58
CA VAL A 193 8.64 -8.45 -6.54
C VAL A 193 7.91 -9.62 -5.90
N ILE A 194 7.15 -9.33 -4.86
CA ILE A 194 6.20 -10.26 -4.22
C ILE A 194 4.79 -9.78 -4.59
N VAL A 195 3.99 -10.64 -5.22
CA VAL A 195 2.61 -10.30 -5.61
C VAL A 195 1.64 -11.07 -4.73
N SER A 196 0.96 -10.38 -3.81
CA SER A 196 -0.20 -10.90 -3.09
C SER A 196 -1.48 -10.67 -3.90
N TYR A 197 -2.39 -11.63 -3.88
CA TYR A 197 -3.59 -11.60 -4.73
C TYR A 197 -4.83 -12.13 -3.99
N GLU A 198 -5.88 -11.33 -3.89
CA GLU A 198 -7.13 -11.64 -3.17
C GLU A 198 -8.13 -12.44 -4.03
N HIS A 199 -7.72 -13.57 -4.61
CA HIS A 199 -8.59 -14.41 -5.43
C HIS A 199 -8.11 -15.87 -5.46
N GLY A 200 -9.03 -16.82 -5.68
CA GLY A 200 -8.73 -18.26 -5.71
C GLY A 200 -7.73 -18.68 -6.79
N ILE A 201 -7.52 -17.84 -7.81
CA ILE A 201 -6.56 -18.07 -8.90
C ILE A 201 -5.11 -18.28 -8.40
N VAL A 202 -4.80 -17.77 -7.21
CA VAL A 202 -3.53 -18.01 -6.49
C VAL A 202 -3.17 -19.50 -6.40
N SER A 203 -4.16 -20.37 -6.32
CA SER A 203 -3.93 -21.83 -6.22
C SER A 203 -3.31 -22.42 -7.49
N PHE A 204 -3.47 -21.76 -8.64
CA PHE A 204 -2.97 -22.22 -9.95
C PHE A 204 -1.68 -21.52 -10.39
N HIS A 205 -1.13 -20.64 -9.55
CA HIS A 205 -0.04 -19.76 -9.92
C HIS A 205 0.99 -19.61 -8.80
N ASP A 206 2.13 -20.30 -8.93
CA ASP A 206 3.16 -20.36 -7.88
C ASP A 206 3.86 -19.03 -7.58
N HIS A 207 3.81 -18.06 -8.49
CA HIS A 207 4.35 -16.71 -8.31
C HIS A 207 3.36 -15.74 -7.64
N LEU A 208 2.14 -16.20 -7.33
CA LEU A 208 1.17 -15.44 -6.56
C LEU A 208 1.15 -15.93 -5.11
N TRP A 209 1.30 -14.96 -4.22
CA TRP A 209 1.19 -15.13 -2.79
C TRP A 209 -0.27 -15.00 -2.35
N MET A 210 -0.59 -15.66 -1.23
CA MET A 210 -1.89 -15.54 -0.60
C MET A 210 -2.17 -14.08 -0.22
N HIS A 211 -3.45 -13.74 -0.09
CA HIS A 211 -3.87 -12.42 0.35
C HIS A 211 -3.19 -12.03 1.67
N ILE A 212 -2.57 -10.85 1.70
CA ILE A 212 -1.96 -10.28 2.90
C ILE A 212 -3.07 -9.65 3.75
N PRO A 213 -3.31 -10.12 4.99
CA PRO A 213 -4.33 -9.55 5.86
C PRO A 213 -4.07 -8.06 6.13
N TYR A 214 -5.13 -7.26 6.06
CA TYR A 214 -5.08 -5.83 6.29
C TYR A 214 -5.87 -5.45 7.55
N TRP A 215 -5.19 -4.90 8.56
CA TRP A 215 -5.83 -4.33 9.73
C TRP A 215 -6.38 -2.96 9.41
N TRP A 216 -7.63 -2.95 8.98
CA TRP A 216 -8.41 -1.72 8.80
C TRP A 216 -9.22 -1.44 10.07
N ALA A 217 -8.93 -0.33 10.74
CA ALA A 217 -9.63 0.07 11.97
C ALA A 217 -11.04 0.61 11.72
N ASN A 218 -11.28 1.18 10.52
CA ASN A 218 -12.53 1.83 10.13
C ASN A 218 -12.95 2.91 11.16
N LYS A 219 -12.07 3.89 11.38
CA LYS A 219 -12.25 5.00 12.35
C LYS A 219 -11.86 6.33 11.73
N CYS A 220 -12.59 7.39 12.06
CA CYS A 220 -12.30 8.77 11.64
C CYS A 220 -11.41 9.55 12.63
N LYS A 221 -11.06 8.95 13.79
CA LYS A 221 -10.21 9.56 14.83
C LYS A 221 -8.98 8.71 15.08
N ALA A 222 -7.83 9.38 15.24
CA ALA A 222 -6.53 8.72 15.47
C ALA A 222 -6.51 7.89 16.76
N GLU A 223 -7.05 8.43 17.85
CA GLU A 223 -7.08 7.75 19.15
C GLU A 223 -7.90 6.47 19.08
N ALA A 224 -9.07 6.52 18.43
CA ALA A 224 -9.92 5.35 18.25
C ALA A 224 -9.29 4.29 17.32
N LEU A 225 -8.48 4.71 16.33
CA LEU A 225 -7.69 3.82 15.50
C LEU A 225 -6.61 3.11 16.34
N VAL A 226 -5.88 3.87 17.16
CA VAL A 226 -4.84 3.34 18.06
C VAL A 226 -5.43 2.35 19.07
N GLU A 227 -6.56 2.69 19.70
CA GLU A 227 -7.27 1.78 20.62
C GLU A 227 -7.64 0.46 19.96
N GLU A 228 -8.14 0.49 18.72
CA GLU A 228 -8.50 -0.71 17.96
C GLU A 228 -7.25 -1.55 17.62
N PHE A 229 -6.13 -0.92 17.29
CA PHE A 229 -4.87 -1.62 17.02
C PHE A 229 -4.26 -2.26 18.26
N GLU A 230 -4.27 -1.59 19.41
CA GLU A 230 -3.83 -2.21 20.67
C GLU A 230 -4.73 -3.39 21.06
N ARG A 231 -6.05 -3.27 20.83
CA ARG A 231 -6.99 -4.38 21.03
C ARG A 231 -6.70 -5.57 20.10
N ARG A 232 -6.31 -5.33 18.84
CA ARG A 232 -5.93 -6.39 17.89
C ARG A 232 -4.61 -7.05 18.26
N LYS A 233 -3.59 -6.26 18.63
CA LYS A 233 -2.30 -6.77 19.11
C LYS A 233 -2.45 -7.71 20.31
N GLY A 234 -3.40 -7.42 21.21
CA GLY A 234 -3.73 -8.31 22.34
C GLY A 234 -4.23 -9.71 21.94
N ARG A 235 -4.61 -9.93 20.68
CA ARG A 235 -5.04 -11.23 20.13
C ARG A 235 -3.95 -11.95 19.33
N GLY A 236 -2.76 -11.36 19.22
CA GLY A 236 -1.67 -11.84 18.38
C GLY A 236 -1.69 -11.25 16.96
N ARG A 237 -0.56 -11.41 16.26
CA ARG A 237 -0.39 -11.03 14.85
C ARG A 237 -0.71 -12.21 13.92
N PRO A 238 -1.15 -11.96 12.67
CA PRO A 238 -1.24 -12.99 11.65
C PRO A 238 0.12 -13.64 11.36
N ASP A 239 0.06 -14.90 10.91
CA ASP A 239 1.23 -15.61 10.38
C ASP A 239 1.65 -15.00 9.05
N GLY A 240 2.96 -14.78 8.86
CA GLY A 240 3.49 -14.16 7.66
C GLY A 240 3.24 -12.66 7.58
N PHE A 241 3.12 -12.16 6.34
CA PHE A 241 2.93 -10.74 6.06
C PHE A 241 1.56 -10.27 6.55
N PHE A 242 1.51 -9.08 7.13
CA PHE A 242 0.25 -8.39 7.42
C PHE A 242 0.48 -6.89 7.50
N VAL A 243 -0.60 -6.13 7.31
CA VAL A 243 -0.56 -4.68 7.28
C VAL A 243 -1.31 -4.09 8.47
N ALA A 244 -0.68 -3.17 9.19
CA ALA A 244 -1.34 -2.21 10.06
C ALA A 244 -1.63 -0.93 9.26
N GLY A 245 -2.88 -0.76 8.80
CA GLY A 245 -3.31 0.39 8.02
C GLY A 245 -3.66 1.59 8.89
N ILE A 246 -2.75 2.56 9.02
CA ILE A 246 -3.00 3.78 9.80
C ILE A 246 -3.90 4.79 9.07
N ASN A 247 -4.53 4.39 7.97
CA ASN A 247 -5.47 5.20 7.22
C ASN A 247 -6.76 5.43 8.03
N LEU A 248 -7.21 6.68 8.07
CA LEU A 248 -8.49 7.02 8.66
C LEU A 248 -9.62 6.71 7.67
N THR A 249 -10.83 6.56 8.20
CA THR A 249 -12.04 6.37 7.41
C THR A 249 -13.05 7.40 7.83
N GLU A 250 -13.23 8.40 6.97
CA GLU A 250 -14.30 9.37 7.04
C GLU A 250 -15.65 8.73 6.70
N ASP A 251 -16.71 9.25 7.31
CA ASP A 251 -18.08 8.93 6.92
C ASP A 251 -18.73 10.14 6.22
N LEU A 252 -19.86 9.90 5.56
CA LEU A 252 -20.61 10.97 4.88
C LEU A 252 -20.96 12.12 5.83
N LYS A 253 -21.20 11.84 7.11
CA LYS A 253 -21.51 12.87 8.11
C LYS A 253 -20.31 13.79 8.32
N TYR A 254 -19.11 13.22 8.49
CA TYR A 254 -17.86 13.96 8.64
C TYR A 254 -17.56 14.79 7.40
N ILE A 255 -17.68 14.19 6.20
CA ILE A 255 -17.48 14.87 4.93
C ILE A 255 -18.42 16.07 4.81
N CYS A 256 -19.71 15.89 5.10
CA CYS A 256 -20.70 16.96 5.01
C CYS A 256 -20.50 18.07 6.04
N SER A 257 -19.95 17.78 7.22
CA SER A 257 -19.66 18.80 8.24
C SER A 257 -18.36 19.59 8.00
N HIS A 258 -17.48 19.12 7.10
CA HIS A 258 -16.17 19.75 6.84
C HIS A 258 -15.97 20.11 5.35
N PRO A 259 -16.79 21.01 4.79
CA PRO A 259 -16.75 21.33 3.35
C PRO A 259 -15.43 21.97 2.90
N THR A 260 -14.71 22.64 3.81
CA THR A 260 -13.43 23.30 3.55
C THR A 260 -12.22 22.39 3.77
N GLU A 261 -12.38 21.20 4.36
CA GLU A 261 -11.29 20.24 4.58
C GLU A 261 -11.23 19.14 3.51
N SER A 262 -10.06 18.54 3.37
CA SER A 262 -9.78 17.37 2.54
C SER A 262 -9.38 16.17 3.39
N LEU A 263 -9.33 14.98 2.77
CA LEU A 263 -8.71 13.82 3.41
C LEU A 263 -7.27 14.13 3.82
N LYS A 264 -6.54 14.90 3.00
CA LYS A 264 -5.18 15.33 3.31
C LYS A 264 -5.11 16.17 4.59
N ASP A 265 -6.00 17.14 4.74
CA ASP A 265 -6.01 17.99 5.94
C ASP A 265 -6.28 17.15 7.21
N LEU A 266 -7.26 16.26 7.14
CA LEU A 266 -7.57 15.31 8.21
C LEU A 266 -6.36 14.43 8.55
N VAL A 267 -5.80 13.76 7.54
CA VAL A 267 -4.67 12.84 7.72
C VAL A 267 -3.46 13.59 8.30
N MET A 268 -3.05 14.71 7.70
CA MET A 268 -1.86 15.45 8.15
C MET A 268 -2.03 16.01 9.57
N SER A 269 -3.25 16.41 9.96
CA SER A 269 -3.53 16.85 11.34
C SER A 269 -3.41 15.72 12.38
N THR A 270 -3.64 14.47 11.96
CA THR A 270 -3.65 13.30 12.86
C THR A 270 -2.32 12.54 12.90
N TYR A 271 -1.47 12.74 11.90
CA TYR A 271 -0.18 12.05 11.76
C TYR A 271 0.73 12.16 12.99
N PRO A 272 0.84 13.28 13.73
CA PRO A 272 1.64 13.32 14.96
C PRO A 272 1.16 12.34 16.04
N VAL A 273 -0.14 12.01 16.10
CA VAL A 273 -0.67 10.99 17.01
C VAL A 273 -0.34 9.60 16.51
N LEU A 274 -0.58 9.35 15.21
CA LEU A 274 -0.35 8.05 14.57
C LEU A 274 1.13 7.67 14.57
N LEU A 275 2.04 8.60 14.23
CA LEU A 275 3.48 8.34 14.22
C LEU A 275 4.03 8.06 15.61
N ARG A 276 3.54 8.73 16.67
CA ARG A 276 3.89 8.37 18.06
C ARG A 276 3.50 6.93 18.39
N TRP A 277 2.35 6.47 17.88
CA TRP A 277 1.99 5.06 18.02
C TRP A 277 2.95 4.17 17.23
N VAL A 278 3.27 4.49 15.98
CA VAL A 278 4.22 3.71 15.15
C VAL A 278 5.60 3.62 15.82
N GLU A 279 6.14 4.71 16.34
CA GLU A 279 7.42 4.78 17.07
C GLU A 279 7.47 3.85 18.29
N ALA A 280 6.33 3.57 18.92
CA ALA A 280 6.24 2.67 20.06
C ALA A 280 6.17 1.18 19.68
N GLN A 281 6.08 0.85 18.38
CA GLN A 281 5.94 -0.53 17.92
C GLN A 281 7.28 -1.25 17.77
N ARG A 282 7.22 -2.58 17.67
CA ARG A 282 8.40 -3.42 17.42
C ARG A 282 8.11 -4.43 16.32
N PRO A 283 9.01 -4.63 15.36
CA PRO A 283 8.90 -5.74 14.42
C PRO A 283 9.43 -7.04 15.03
N GLY A 284 9.14 -8.17 14.39
CA GLY A 284 9.61 -9.50 14.82
C GLY A 284 8.49 -10.54 14.95
N PRO A 285 8.84 -11.76 15.41
CA PRO A 285 7.92 -12.91 15.44
C PRO A 285 6.92 -12.90 16.60
N SER A 286 7.09 -12.05 17.60
CA SER A 286 6.23 -12.06 18.79
C SER A 286 4.81 -11.58 18.49
N GLY A 287 3.83 -12.06 19.25
CA GLY A 287 2.41 -11.79 19.00
C GLY A 287 2.02 -10.30 18.94
N GLY A 288 2.71 -9.44 19.71
CA GLY A 288 2.47 -7.99 19.71
C GLY A 288 3.28 -7.19 18.68
N CYS A 289 4.10 -7.86 17.85
CA CYS A 289 4.93 -7.21 16.85
C CYS A 289 4.16 -6.82 15.59
N ILE A 290 4.67 -5.81 14.89
CA ILE A 290 4.13 -5.36 13.60
C ILE A 290 4.97 -5.87 12.42
N ASN A 291 4.45 -5.70 11.21
CA ASN A 291 5.18 -5.96 9.96
C ASN A 291 5.07 -4.77 9.01
N ILE A 292 4.06 -4.72 8.15
CA ILE A 292 3.86 -3.60 7.23
C ILE A 292 3.04 -2.52 7.93
N VAL A 293 3.43 -1.26 7.81
CA VAL A 293 2.61 -0.11 8.23
C VAL A 293 2.29 0.71 6.99
N ALA A 294 1.01 0.77 6.63
CA ALA A 294 0.55 1.49 5.45
C ALA A 294 -0.28 2.73 5.83
N GLY A 295 -0.09 3.83 5.13
CA GLY A 295 -0.81 5.07 5.38
C GLY A 295 -1.14 5.87 4.11
N ASP A 296 -1.71 7.05 4.32
CA ASP A 296 -2.06 8.01 3.27
C ASP A 296 -1.02 9.14 3.21
N PHE A 297 -0.80 9.73 2.05
CA PHE A 297 0.14 10.84 1.81
C PHE A 297 1.57 10.53 2.31
N VAL A 298 2.02 9.29 2.11
CA VAL A 298 3.20 8.75 2.79
C VAL A 298 4.48 9.50 2.45
N ALA A 299 4.63 9.96 1.20
CA ALA A 299 5.77 10.74 0.74
C ALA A 299 5.81 12.18 1.31
N GLU A 300 4.71 12.65 1.89
CA GLU A 300 4.60 13.98 2.49
C GLU A 300 4.75 13.95 4.02
N SER A 301 5.13 12.79 4.56
CA SER A 301 5.22 12.51 5.98
C SER A 301 6.58 11.90 6.35
N ARG A 302 6.81 11.65 7.65
CA ARG A 302 7.97 10.87 8.13
C ARG A 302 7.66 9.38 8.30
N LEU A 303 6.53 8.89 7.78
CA LEU A 303 6.09 7.51 8.02
C LEU A 303 7.17 6.49 7.62
N ALA A 304 7.76 6.64 6.43
CA ALA A 304 8.73 5.67 5.94
C ALA A 304 9.97 5.62 6.85
N GLN A 305 10.55 6.77 7.19
CA GLN A 305 11.72 6.86 8.07
C GLN A 305 11.40 6.29 9.46
N THR A 306 10.25 6.64 10.03
CA THR A 306 9.78 6.11 11.30
C THR A 306 9.68 4.59 11.25
N VAL A 307 9.01 4.01 10.25
CA VAL A 307 8.85 2.56 10.10
C VAL A 307 10.20 1.85 9.88
N ILE A 308 11.08 2.42 9.06
CA ILE A 308 12.42 1.85 8.80
C ILE A 308 13.24 1.81 10.10
N SER A 309 13.20 2.86 10.92
CA SER A 309 13.93 2.93 12.21
C SER A 309 13.53 1.83 13.20
N LEU A 310 12.28 1.33 13.15
CA LEU A 310 11.83 0.25 14.03
C LEU A 310 12.64 -1.05 13.87
N ASN A 311 13.29 -1.26 12.72
CA ASN A 311 14.15 -2.41 12.49
C ASN A 311 15.40 -2.42 13.39
N GLU A 312 15.76 -1.30 14.01
CA GLU A 312 16.85 -1.24 15.02
C GLU A 312 16.56 -2.14 16.23
N HIS A 313 15.28 -2.35 16.56
CA HIS A 313 14.89 -3.26 17.64
C HIS A 313 15.24 -4.72 17.39
N LEU A 314 15.56 -5.10 16.14
CA LEU A 314 15.98 -6.44 15.77
C LEU A 314 17.50 -6.65 15.89
N LEU A 315 18.28 -5.56 15.92
CA LEU A 315 19.74 -5.59 16.09
C LEU A 315 20.15 -5.71 17.56
N ASN A 316 19.33 -5.17 18.47
CA ASN A 316 19.61 -5.12 19.91
C ASN A 316 19.14 -6.38 20.65
N LYS A 317 19.29 -7.56 20.04
CA LYS A 317 18.87 -8.85 20.62
C LYS A 317 20.00 -9.62 21.27
#